data_AF-A0A529AS55-F1
#
_entry.id   AF-A0A529AS55-F1
#
_cell.length_a   1.000
_cell.length_b   1.000
_cell.length_c   1.000
_cell.angle_alpha   90.00
_cell.angle_beta   90.00
_cell.angle_gamma   90.00
#
_symmetry.space_group_name_H-M   'P 1'
#
loop_
_entity.id
_entity.type
_entity.pdbx_description
1 polymer ?
#
loop_
_entity_poly.entity_id
_entity_poly.type
_entity_poly.pdbx_seq_one_letter_code
_entity_poly.pdbx_strand_id
1 'polypeptide(L)' 'MLPHVESRNVAASVDKLLAERGSALLSMKELIAAVREQTGTERSDADLAGLITKKAALLGVAVLSD' A
#
# COMPACT_ATOMS: atom_id res chain seq x y z
N MET A 1 13.42 23.16 12.85
CA MET A 1 13.49 22.17 11.75
C MET A 1 12.06 21.83 11.39
N LEU A 2 11.55 22.38 10.29
CA LEU A 2 10.19 22.08 9.81
C LEU A 2 10.16 20.60 9.43
N PRO A 3 9.23 19.78 9.96
CA PRO A 3 9.09 18.41 9.50
C PRO A 3 8.76 18.49 8.02
N HIS A 4 9.58 17.86 7.18
CA HIS A 4 9.41 17.84 5.74
C HIS A 4 7.96 17.51 5.43
N VAL A 5 7.31 18.44 4.72
CA VAL A 5 5.96 18.29 4.22
C VAL A 5 5.81 16.89 3.64
N GLU A 6 4.78 16.22 4.11
CA GLU A 6 4.45 14.83 3.83
C GLU A 6 4.38 14.57 2.32
N SER A 7 5.51 14.25 1.70
CA SER A 7 5.48 13.29 0.60
C SER A 7 4.98 12.01 1.23
N ARG A 8 3.65 11.86 1.28
CA ARG A 8 2.94 10.80 2.00
C ARG A 8 3.64 9.49 1.69
N ASN A 9 4.33 8.96 2.70
CA ASN A 9 5.25 7.86 2.49
C ASN A 9 4.42 6.65 2.04
N VAL A 10 4.47 6.35 0.74
CA VAL A 10 3.69 5.29 0.11
C VAL A 10 3.88 3.98 0.84
N ALA A 11 5.09 3.69 1.31
CA ALA A 11 5.38 2.49 2.06
C ALA A 11 4.64 2.46 3.40
N ALA A 12 4.60 3.57 4.13
CA ALA A 12 3.87 3.68 5.40
C ALA A 12 2.35 3.63 5.20
N SER A 13 1.81 4.23 4.14
CA SER A 13 0.39 4.11 3.78
C SER A 13 0.01 2.66 3.45
N VAL A 14 0.87 1.92 2.73
CA VAL A 14 0.66 0.49 2.46
C VAL A 14 0.70 -0.33 3.74
N ASP A 15 1.67 -0.09 4.64
CA ASP A 15 1.71 -0.80 5.94
C ASP A 15 0.43 -0.56 6.73
N LYS A 16 -0.02 0.70 6.81
CA LYS A 16 -1.24 1.06 7.53
C LYS A 16 -2.47 0.37 6.91
N LEU A 17 -2.62 0.44 5.58
CA LEU A 17 -3.73 -0.22 4.87
C LEU A 17 -3.78 -1.72 5.14
N LEU A 18 -2.63 -2.40 5.07
CA LEU A 18 -2.55 -3.84 5.31
C LEU A 18 -2.82 -4.18 6.79
N ALA A 19 -2.32 -3.37 7.72
CA ALA A 19 -2.58 -3.57 9.15
C ALA A 19 -4.04 -3.33 9.54
N GLU A 20 -4.70 -2.31 8.96
CA GLU A 20 -6.11 -1.99 9.21
C GLU A 20 -7.07 -3.03 8.62
N ARG A 21 -6.73 -3.60 7.46
CA ARG A 21 -7.55 -4.62 6.78
C ARG A 21 -7.32 -6.04 7.30
N GLY A 22 -6.17 -6.30 7.93
CA GLY A 22 -5.87 -7.56 8.62
C GLY A 22 -5.88 -8.78 7.70
N SER A 23 -6.62 -9.82 8.08
CA SER A 23 -6.70 -11.10 7.33
C SER A 23 -7.76 -11.11 6.22
N ALA A 24 -8.44 -9.98 5.96
CA ALA A 24 -9.34 -9.89 4.83
C ALA A 24 -8.54 -10.11 3.54
N LEU A 25 -9.03 -10.99 2.66
CA LEU A 25 -8.49 -11.12 1.31
C LEU A 25 -8.78 -9.81 0.56
N LEU A 26 -7.71 -9.11 0.18
CA LEU A 26 -7.81 -7.85 -0.56
C LEU A 26 -7.36 -8.05 -1.99
N SER A 27 -8.11 -7.49 -2.94
CA SER A 27 -7.67 -7.45 -4.34
C SER A 27 -6.56 -6.44 -4.53
N MET A 28 -5.58 -6.78 -5.36
CA MET A 28 -4.45 -5.91 -5.70
C MET A 28 -4.90 -4.55 -6.25
N LYS A 29 -5.92 -4.55 -7.13
CA LYS A 29 -6.49 -3.33 -7.71
C LYS A 29 -7.05 -2.37 -6.65
N GLU A 30 -7.80 -2.91 -5.68
CA GLU A 30 -8.37 -2.15 -4.56
C GLU A 30 -7.27 -1.51 -3.70
N LEU A 31 -6.22 -2.29 -3.40
CA LEU A 31 -5.07 -1.79 -2.63
C LEU A 31 -4.34 -0.68 -3.37
N ILE A 32 -4.10 -0.85 -4.67
CA ILE A 32 -3.44 0.16 -5.49
C ILE A 32 -4.27 1.45 -5.54
N ALA A 33 -5.58 1.34 -5.76
CA ALA A 33 -6.49 2.48 -5.76
C ALA A 33 -6.45 3.22 -4.40
N ALA A 34 -6.60 2.49 -3.30
CA ALA A 34 -6.55 3.06 -1.95
C ALA A 34 -5.20 3.74 -1.65
N VAL A 35 -4.09 3.15 -2.09
CA VAL A 35 -2.75 3.74 -1.94
C VAL A 35 -2.64 5.02 -2.75
N ARG A 36 -3.13 5.05 -3.99
CA ARG A 36 -3.12 6.27 -4.82
C ARG A 36 -3.97 7.38 -4.22
N GLU A 37 -5.19 7.07 -3.77
CA GLU A 37 -6.07 8.03 -3.11
C GLU A 37 -5.44 8.58 -1.83
N GLN A 38 -4.83 7.70 -1.03
CA GLN A 38 -4.18 8.12 0.21
C GLN A 38 -2.88 8.87 -0.02
N THR A 39 -2.11 8.61 -1.07
CA THR A 39 -0.74 9.17 -1.18
C THR A 39 -0.57 10.20 -2.28
N GLY A 40 -1.48 10.24 -3.26
CA GLY A 40 -1.32 11.00 -4.49
C GLY A 40 -0.17 10.50 -5.37
N THR A 41 0.29 9.26 -5.17
CA THR A 41 1.48 8.74 -5.87
C THR A 41 1.22 8.53 -7.36
N GLU A 42 2.18 8.96 -8.18
CA GLU A 42 2.20 8.76 -9.63
C GLU A 42 2.97 7.49 -10.03
N ARG A 43 3.44 6.67 -9.07
CA ARG A 43 4.15 5.42 -9.37
C ARG A 43 3.29 4.48 -10.20
N SER A 44 3.92 3.67 -11.05
CA SER A 44 3.22 2.68 -11.86
C SER A 44 2.60 1.57 -11.00
N ASP A 45 1.53 0.95 -11.49
CA ASP A 45 0.83 -0.12 -10.78
C ASP A 45 1.74 -1.32 -10.49
N ALA A 46 2.70 -1.63 -11.37
CA ALA A 46 3.68 -2.69 -11.14
C ALA A 46 4.60 -2.41 -9.94
N ASP A 47 5.00 -1.15 -9.74
CA ASP A 47 5.82 -0.75 -8.59
C ASP A 47 5.02 -0.83 -7.29
N LEU A 48 3.78 -0.33 -7.32
CA LEU A 48 2.87 -0.41 -6.19
C LEU A 48 2.53 -1.85 -5.84
N ALA A 49 2.26 -2.70 -6.83
CA ALA A 49 2.00 -4.12 -6.64
C ALA A 49 3.20 -4.84 -6.00
N GLY A 50 4.42 -4.54 -6.46
CA GLY A 50 5.65 -5.09 -5.87
C GLY A 50 5.82 -4.66 -4.41
N LEU A 51 5.55 -3.39 -4.11
CA LEU A 51 5.62 -2.85 -2.75
C LEU A 51 4.57 -3.47 -1.82
N ILE A 52 3.32 -3.57 -2.30
CA ILE A 52 2.19 -4.18 -1.58
C ILE A 52 2.49 -5.65 -1.29
N THR A 53 2.91 -6.40 -2.30
CA THR A 53 3.24 -7.83 -2.16
C THR A 53 4.33 -8.04 -1.10
N LYS A 54 5.40 -7.24 -1.15
CA LYS A 54 6.50 -7.34 -0.19
C LYS A 54 6.03 -7.05 1.24
N LYS A 55 5.18 -6.05 1.44
CA LYS A 55 4.67 -5.68 2.77
C LYS A 55 3.64 -6.67 3.30
N ALA A 56 2.76 -7.15 2.42
CA ALA A 56 1.78 -8.17 2.78
C ALA A 56 2.47 -9.45 3.24
N ALA A 57 3.53 -9.89 2.55
CA ALA A 57 4.34 -11.03 2.97
C ALA A 57 4.99 -10.83 4.35
N LEU A 58 5.48 -9.62 4.65
CA LEU A 58 6.05 -9.29 5.97
C LEU A 58 5.00 -9.32 7.08
N LEU A 59 3.75 -8.95 6.79
CA LEU A 59 2.64 -8.91 7.73
C LEU A 59 1.85 -10.23 7.79
N GLY A 60 2.15 -11.20 6.93
CA GLY A 60 1.37 -12.45 6.81
C GLY A 60 -0.02 -12.26 6.22
N VAL A 61 -0.24 -11.19 5.45
CA VAL A 61 -1.53 -10.86 4.81
C VAL A 61 -1.59 -11.47 3.41
N ALA A 62 -2.71 -12.12 3.10
CA ALA A 62 -2.94 -12.65 1.75
C ALA A 62 -3.55 -11.57 0.84
N VAL A 63 -2.93 -11.36 -0.33
CA VAL A 63 -3.40 -10.42 -1.35
C VAL A 63 -3.75 -11.18 -2.62
N LEU A 64 -4.93 -10.93 -3.17
CA LEU A 64 -5.38 -11.53 -4.42
C LEU A 64 -4.81 -10.74 -5.60
N SER A 65 -4.10 -11.42 -6.50
CA SER A 65 -3.66 -10.83 -7.77
C SER A 65 -4.75 -11.04 -8.81
N ASP A 66 -5.59 -10.03 -9.02
CA ASP A 66 -6.68 -9.96 -10.03
C ASP A 66 -6.40 -8.90 -11.10
#